data_AF-A0AAU6JMC9-F1
#
_entry.id   AF-A0AAU6JMC9-F1
#
_cell.length_a   1.000
_cell.length_b   1.000
_cell.length_c   1.000
_cell.angle_alpha   90.00
_cell.angle_beta   90.00
_cell.angle_gamma   90.00
#
_symmetry.space_group_name_H-M   'P 1'
#
loop_
_entity.id
_entity.type
_entity.pdbx_description
1 polymer ?
#
loop_
_entity_poly.entity_id
_entity_poly.type
_entity_poly.pdbx_seq_one_letter_code
_entity_poly.pdbx_strand_id
1 'polypeptide(L)' 'MARSRRADRQTLADHVDRKGLRPVIERVYPLDDIQDAHRATETGHARGKRVIRLV' A
#
# COMPACT_ATOMS: atom_id res chain seq x y z
N MET A 1 8.24 -17.98 -0.65
CA MET A 1 6.95 -17.29 -0.80
C MET A 1 6.24 -17.28 0.55
N ALA A 2 5.85 -16.11 1.08
CA ALA A 2 5.09 -16.04 2.32
C ALA A 2 3.67 -16.59 2.10
N ARG A 3 3.20 -17.49 2.96
CA ARG A 3 1.85 -18.04 2.89
C ARG A 3 0.87 -16.95 3.34
N SER A 4 0.10 -16.39 2.41
CA SER A 4 -0.92 -15.37 2.71
C SER A 4 -2.10 -16.02 3.45
N ARG A 5 -2.09 -15.94 4.79
CA ARG A 5 -3.20 -16.42 5.61
C ARG A 5 -4.25 -15.31 5.73
N ARG A 6 -5.54 -15.69 5.61
CA ARG A 6 -6.66 -14.75 5.79
C ARG A 6 -6.65 -14.12 7.19
N ALA A 7 -6.34 -14.92 8.21
CA ALA A 7 -6.27 -14.46 9.60
C ALA A 7 -5.27 -13.32 9.78
N ASP A 8 -4.06 -13.44 9.23
CA ASP A 8 -3.01 -12.42 9.36
C ASP A 8 -3.46 -11.06 8.76
N ARG A 9 -4.18 -11.10 7.63
CA ARG A 9 -4.75 -9.87 7.02
C ARG A 9 -5.84 -9.24 7.89
N GLN A 10 -6.68 -10.06 8.52
CA GLN A 10 -7.72 -9.55 9.43
C GLN A 10 -7.10 -8.87 10.65
N THR A 11 -6.10 -9.49 11.27
CA THR A 11 -5.38 -8.91 12.41
C THR A 11 -4.78 -7.54 12.07
N LEU A 12 -4.17 -7.39 10.88
CA LEU A 12 -3.64 -6.11 10.43
C LEU A 12 -4.73 -5.06 10.24
N ALA A 13 -5.87 -5.42 9.66
CA ALA A 13 -7.00 -4.51 9.47
C ALA A 13 -7.55 -4.01 10.82
N ASP A 14 -7.75 -4.91 11.78
CA ASP A 14 -8.25 -4.56 13.11
C ASP A 14 -7.33 -3.57 13.84
N HIS A 15 -6.01 -3.68 13.65
CA HIS A 15 -5.05 -2.71 14.19
C HIS A 15 -5.12 -1.33 13.52
N VAL A 16 -5.40 -1.28 12.22
CA VAL A 16 -5.61 -0.02 11.51
C VAL A 16 -6.89 0.66 12.00
N ASP A 17 -7.99 -0.08 12.12
CA ASP A 17 -9.29 0.45 12.54
C ASP A 17 -9.24 1.01 13.97
N ARG A 18 -8.53 0.31 14.86
CA ARG A 18 -8.31 0.77 16.25
C ARG A 18 -7.26 1.87 16.39
N LYS A 19 -6.72 2.38 15.27
CA LYS A 19 -5.65 3.40 15.21
C LYS A 19 -4.34 2.99 15.90
N GLY A 20 -4.15 1.70 16.19
CA GLY A 20 -2.90 1.14 16.72
C GLY A 20 -1.82 0.95 15.66
N LEU A 21 -2.21 0.95 14.38
CA LEU A 21 -1.32 0.93 13.23
C LEU A 21 -1.77 2.00 12.22
N ARG A 22 -0.87 2.86 11.77
CA ARG A 22 -1.17 3.84 10.72
C ARG A 22 -0.43 3.49 9.42
N PRO A 23 -1.13 3.14 8.33
CA PRO A 23 -0.48 2.93 7.05
C PRO A 23 0.14 4.25 6.57
N VAL A 24 1.42 4.19 6.16
CA VAL A 24 2.09 5.34 5.54
C VAL A 24 1.82 5.28 4.05
N ILE A 25 1.06 6.25 3.54
CA ILE A 25 0.86 6.44 2.11
C ILE A 25 1.90 7.44 1.65
N GLU A 26 2.83 6.99 0.82
CA GLU A 26 3.89 7.83 0.25
C GLU A 26 3.33 8.73 -0.85
N ARG A 27 2.54 8.15 -1.76
CA ARG A 27 1.96 8.85 -2.90
C ARG A 27 0.70 8.15 -3.40
N VAL A 28 -0.24 8.94 -3.89
CA VAL A 28 -1.43 8.46 -4.60
C VAL A 28 -1.30 8.87 -6.07
N TYR A 29 -1.51 7.93 -6.98
CA TYR A 29 -1.51 8.15 -8.43
C TYR A 29 -2.93 7.92 -8.97
N PRO A 30 -3.41 8.71 -9.94
CA PRO A 30 -4.58 8.33 -10.72
C PRO A 30 -4.28 7.07 -11.56
N LEU A 31 -5.32 6.36 -12.00
CA LEU A 31 -5.15 5.17 -12.84
C LEU A 31 -4.38 5.47 -14.14
N ASP A 32 -4.62 6.64 -14.73
CA ASP A 32 -3.95 7.07 -15.98
C ASP A 32 -2.42 7.16 -15.83
N ASP A 33 -1.93 7.39 -14.61
CA ASP A 33 -0.50 7.49 -14.28
C ASP A 33 0.10 6.17 -13.77
N ILE A 34 -0.55 5.02 -14.03
CA ILE A 34 -0.08 3.72 -13.53
C ILE A 34 1.37 3.39 -13.97
N GLN A 35 1.75 3.86 -15.16
CA GLN A 35 3.13 3.70 -15.66
C GLN A 35 4.15 4.43 -14.77
N ASP A 36 3.84 5.64 -14.31
CA ASP A 36 4.68 6.40 -13.39
C ASP A 36 4.75 5.75 -12.01
N ALA A 37 3.64 5.19 -11.52
CA ALA A 37 3.62 4.45 -10.26
C ALA A 37 4.57 3.23 -10.28
N HIS A 38 4.65 2.53 -11.41
CA HIS A 38 5.59 1.43 -11.62
C HIS A 38 7.04 1.91 -11.68
N ARG A 39 7.34 2.91 -12.52
CA ARG A 39 8.69 3.52 -12.60
C ARG A 39 9.19 3.97 -11.23
N ALA A 40 8.34 4.62 -10.44
CA ALA A 40 8.70 5.07 -9.09
C ALA A 40 9.06 3.91 -8.15
N THR A 41 8.51 2.71 -8.37
CA THR A 41 8.78 1.52 -7.54
C THR A 41 10.14 0.89 -7.82
N GLU A 42 10.61 0.99 -9.06
CA GLU A 42 11.91 0.50 -9.48
C GLU A 42 13.09 1.26 -8.84
N THR A 43 12.84 2.48 -8.34
CA THR A 43 13.87 3.31 -7.68
C THR A 43 14.33 2.78 -6.32
N GLY A 44 13.64 1.80 -5.72
CA GLY A 44 14.06 1.11 -4.49
C GLY A 44 13.94 1.90 -3.16
N HIS A 45 13.58 3.19 -3.18
CA HIS A 45 13.58 4.07 -2.00
C HIS A 45 12.19 4.40 -1.44
N ALA A 46 11.24 3.46 -1.50
CA ALA A 46 9.90 3.72 -1.00
C ALA A 46 9.87 3.91 0.53
N ARG A 47 9.23 4.99 0.99
CA ARG A 47 8.99 5.31 2.41
C ARG A 47 7.59 4.87 2.88
N GLY A 48 6.75 4.39 1.97
CA GLY A 48 5.40 3.94 2.28
C GLY A 48 4.75 3.18 1.13
N LYS A 49 3.43 3.00 1.23
CA LYS A 49 2.62 2.42 0.15
C LYS A 49 2.33 3.48 -0.90
N ARG A 50 2.39 3.06 -2.16
CA ARG A 50 1.86 3.82 -3.30
C ARG A 50 0.48 3.26 -3.61
N VAL A 51 -0.50 4.15 -3.76
CA VAL A 51 -1.90 3.78 -3.96
C VAL A 51 -2.34 4.28 -5.32
N ILE A 52 -3.06 3.46 -6.06
CA ILE A 52 -3.74 3.87 -7.29
C ILE A 52 -5.18 4.24 -6.92
N ARG A 53 -5.61 5.43 -7.33
CA ARG A 53 -6.99 5.88 -7.17
C ARG A 53 -7.73 5.67 -8.49
N LEU A 54 -8.83 4.94 -8.41
CA LEU A 54 -9.83 4.86 -9.46
C LEU A 54 -10.78 6.04 -9.25
N VAL A 55 -10.84 6.96 -10.21
CA VAL A 55 -11.82 8.06 -10.27
C VAL A 55 -12.75 7.82 -11.45
#